data_AF-A0A096B8D2-F1
#
_entry.id   AF-A0A096B8D2-F1
#
_cell.length_a   1.000
_cell.length_b   1.000
_cell.length_c   1.000
_cell.angle_alpha   90.00
_cell.angle_beta   90.00
_cell.angle_gamma   90.00
#
_symmetry.space_group_name_H-M   'P 1'
#
loop_
_entity.id
_entity.type
_entity.pdbx_description
1 polymer ?
#
loop_
_entity_poly.entity_id
_entity_poly.type
_entity_poly.pdbx_seq_one_letter_code
_entity_poly.pdbx_strand_id
1 'polypeptide(L)'
;MKNESWFPLGIPWKQERFLLWTGLLLSAGAGLVLFLCQYLPARRALYGYNGTMGPDGAMVRVLLPGTLVPPFPSLLYGPLLCFLALALSLAGVAVYHFLCHYQGGRSIYRMRLLPQFGELWRRCLSAPALALLLGAALTAAVILLCALCYYHLTPAGHLPPEPWGGLPLGWIGGNHA
;
A
#
# COMPACT_ATOMS: atom_id res chain seq x y z
N MET A 1 -9.60 -10.80 -30.72
CA MET A 1 -9.70 -9.37 -30.31
C MET A 1 -10.81 -9.20 -29.25
N LYS A 2 -10.68 -9.80 -28.05
CA LYS A 2 -11.75 -9.76 -27.01
C LYS A 2 -11.63 -8.60 -26.01
N ASN A 3 -10.47 -7.92 -25.99
CA ASN A 3 -10.12 -6.99 -24.92
C ASN A 3 -10.59 -5.54 -25.18
N GLU A 4 -11.11 -5.24 -26.37
CA GLU A 4 -11.59 -3.91 -26.76
C GLU A 4 -12.95 -3.55 -26.15
N SER A 5 -13.64 -4.51 -25.52
CA SER A 5 -15.00 -4.31 -24.97
C SER A 5 -15.04 -3.58 -23.62
N TRP A 6 -13.90 -3.47 -22.92
CA TRP A 6 -13.85 -3.00 -21.54
C TRP A 6 -13.42 -1.52 -21.38
N PHE A 7 -12.90 -0.88 -22.43
CA PHE A 7 -12.39 0.50 -22.36
C PHE A 7 -13.11 1.45 -23.34
N PRO A 8 -13.17 2.76 -23.05
CA PRO A 8 -13.77 3.73 -23.96
C PRO A 8 -12.99 3.80 -25.28
N LEU A 9 -13.73 3.90 -26.39
CA LEU A 9 -13.15 4.04 -27.73
C LEU A 9 -12.28 5.30 -27.81
N GLY A 10 -11.00 5.13 -28.17
CA GLY A 10 -10.04 6.23 -28.35
C GLY A 10 -8.87 6.25 -27.36
N ILE A 11 -8.88 5.41 -26.32
CA ILE A 11 -7.79 5.34 -25.35
C ILE A 11 -6.84 4.17 -25.70
N PRO A 12 -5.51 4.40 -25.80
CA PRO A 12 -4.55 3.33 -26.06
C PRO A 12 -4.41 2.42 -24.82
N TRP A 13 -5.15 1.30 -24.81
CA TRP A 13 -5.24 0.37 -23.66
C TRP A 13 -3.89 -0.11 -23.10
N LYS A 14 -2.87 -0.26 -23.96
CA LYS A 14 -1.51 -0.69 -23.54
C LYS A 14 -0.84 0.35 -22.64
N GLN A 15 -1.01 1.63 -22.96
CA GLN A 15 -0.41 2.74 -22.23
C GLN A 15 -1.09 2.92 -20.87
N GLU A 16 -2.41 2.78 -20.83
CA GLU A 16 -3.16 2.89 -19.58
C GLU A 16 -2.88 1.73 -18.64
N ARG A 17 -2.85 0.49 -19.15
CA ARG A 17 -2.42 -0.66 -18.37
C ARG A 17 -1.00 -0.46 -17.83
N PHE A 18 -0.08 0.04 -18.65
CA PHE A 18 1.27 0.34 -18.22
C PHE A 18 1.29 1.36 -17.07
N LEU A 19 0.56 2.47 -17.19
CA LEU A 19 0.40 3.50 -16.15
C LEU A 19 -0.18 2.95 -14.84
N LEU A 20 -1.20 2.08 -14.93
CA LEU A 20 -1.80 1.46 -13.75
C LEU A 20 -0.80 0.54 -13.03
N TRP A 21 -0.08 -0.31 -13.78
CA TRP A 21 0.94 -1.20 -13.20
C TRP A 21 2.11 -0.43 -12.62
N THR A 22 2.60 0.60 -13.30
CA THR A 22 3.70 1.44 -12.79
C THR A 22 3.27 2.21 -11.55
N GLY A 23 2.05 2.75 -11.52
CA GLY A 23 1.49 3.42 -10.34
C GLY A 23 1.36 2.48 -9.13
N LEU A 24 0.83 1.27 -9.33
CA LEU A 24 0.73 0.24 -8.29
C LEU A 24 2.10 -0.16 -7.72
N LEU A 25 3.05 -0.46 -8.61
CA LEU A 25 4.41 -0.84 -8.20
C LEU A 25 5.14 0.30 -7.51
N LEU A 26 5.01 1.53 -8.01
CA LEU A 26 5.63 2.70 -7.42
C LEU A 26 5.04 2.99 -6.03
N SER A 27 3.72 2.91 -5.86
CA SER A 27 3.06 3.10 -4.57
C SER A 27 3.45 2.03 -3.56
N ALA A 28 3.51 0.76 -3.98
CA ALA A 28 3.94 -0.34 -3.11
C ALA A 28 5.41 -0.19 -2.70
N GLY A 29 6.29 0.13 -3.65
CA GLY A 29 7.71 0.38 -3.39
C GLY A 29 7.93 1.59 -2.49
N ALA A 30 7.27 2.72 -2.77
CA ALA A 30 7.34 3.92 -1.94
C ALA A 30 6.82 3.65 -0.52
N GLY A 31 5.70 2.92 -0.38
CA GLY A 31 5.18 2.52 0.92
C GLY A 31 6.17 1.68 1.72
N LEU A 32 6.80 0.67 1.10
CA LEU A 32 7.84 -0.14 1.75
C LEU A 32 9.07 0.68 2.16
N VAL A 33 9.53 1.58 1.27
CA VAL A 33 10.69 2.44 1.56
C VAL A 33 10.39 3.38 2.72
N LEU A 34 9.22 4.02 2.73
CA LEU A 34 8.79 4.89 3.83
C LEU A 34 8.70 4.13 5.16
N PHE A 35 8.14 2.91 5.14
CA PHE A 35 8.13 2.05 6.32
C PHE A 35 9.54 1.75 6.82
N LEU A 36 10.46 1.35 5.94
CA LEU A 36 11.85 1.07 6.31
C LEU A 36 12.56 2.32 6.83
N CYS A 37 12.32 3.49 6.23
CA CYS A 37 12.85 4.76 6.70
C CYS A 37 12.37 5.15 8.09
N GLN A 38 11.19 4.69 8.53
CA GLN A 38 10.69 4.90 9.90
C GLN A 38 11.12 3.79 10.86
N TYR A 39 11.09 2.53 10.41
CA TYR A 39 11.41 1.37 11.23
C TYR A 39 12.91 1.24 11.54
N LEU A 40 13.80 1.45 10.55
CA LEU A 40 15.24 1.33 10.74
C LEU A 40 15.80 2.29 11.80
N PRO A 41 15.48 3.60 11.81
CA PRO A 41 15.95 4.48 12.88
C PRO A 41 15.34 4.11 14.24
N ALA A 42 14.06 3.74 14.28
CA ALA A 42 13.42 3.29 15.52
C ALA A 42 14.10 2.03 16.10
N ARG A 43 14.47 1.07 15.24
CA ARG A 43 15.24 -0.11 15.63
C ARG A 43 16.66 0.25 16.05
N ARG A 44 17.34 1.16 15.35
CA ARG A 44 18.68 1.63 15.73
C ARG A 44 18.69 2.31 17.09
N ALA A 45 17.61 3.00 17.46
CA ALA A 45 17.46 3.64 18.77
C ALA A 45 17.39 2.64 19.95
N LEU A 46 17.12 1.36 19.68
CA LEU A 46 17.22 0.30 20.70
C LEU A 46 18.66 0.01 21.11
N TYR A 47 19.62 0.29 20.21
CA TYR A 47 21.03 0.02 20.43
C TYR A 47 21.73 1.29 20.91
N GLY A 48 22.54 1.16 21.94
CA GLY A 48 23.46 2.21 22.38
C GLY A 48 24.76 1.60 22.86
N TYR A 49 25.55 2.42 23.54
CA TYR A 49 26.91 2.05 23.93
C TYR A 49 26.99 1.97 25.45
N ASN A 50 27.35 0.80 25.97
CA ASN A 50 27.52 0.59 27.41
C ASN A 50 28.91 1.00 27.93
N GLY A 51 29.64 1.85 27.18
CA GLY A 51 31.00 2.29 27.54
C GLY A 51 32.08 1.20 27.48
N THR A 52 31.71 -0.05 27.20
CA THR A 52 32.63 -1.18 27.03
C THR A 52 33.32 -1.13 25.67
N MET A 53 34.64 -1.09 25.67
CA MET A 53 35.45 -1.24 24.44
C MET A 53 35.54 -2.72 24.08
N GLY A 54 35.28 -3.02 22.81
CA GLY A 54 35.52 -4.34 22.23
C GLY A 54 37.02 -4.62 22.07
N PRO A 55 37.39 -5.86 21.74
CA PRO A 55 38.78 -6.26 21.55
C PRO A 55 39.51 -5.45 20.46
N ASP A 56 38.77 -4.90 19.50
CA ASP A 56 39.29 -4.07 18.40
C ASP A 56 39.35 -2.56 18.75
N GLY A 57 39.05 -2.17 19.99
CA GLY A 57 38.98 -0.77 20.44
C GLY A 57 37.70 -0.02 20.04
N ALA A 58 36.79 -0.65 19.28
CA ALA A 58 35.49 -0.09 18.96
C ALA A 58 34.49 -0.22 20.13
N MET A 59 33.63 0.79 20.34
CA MET A 59 32.57 0.69 21.35
C MET A 59 31.55 -0.39 20.97
N VAL A 60 31.28 -1.31 21.89
CA VAL A 60 30.31 -2.39 21.68
C VAL A 60 28.90 -1.82 21.72
N ARG A 61 28.10 -2.10 20.67
CA ARG A 61 26.67 -1.81 20.65
C ARG A 61 25.92 -2.85 21.46
N VAL A 62 25.17 -2.41 22.46
CA VAL A 62 24.33 -3.25 23.31
C VAL A 62 22.88 -2.77 23.24
N LEU A 63 21.93 -3.69 23.35
CA LEU A 63 20.51 -3.35 23.46
C LEU A 63 20.26 -2.71 24.82
N LEU A 64 19.65 -1.53 24.84
CA LEU A 64 19.30 -0.89 26.11
C LEU A 64 18.15 -1.65 26.78
N PRO A 65 18.26 -1.97 28.08
CA PRO A 65 17.15 -2.54 28.82
C PRO A 65 16.03 -1.49 28.98
N GLY A 66 14.79 -1.90 28.73
CA GLY A 66 13.60 -1.05 28.93
C GLY A 66 13.27 -0.09 27.79
N THR A 67 14.03 -0.07 26.70
CA THR A 67 13.63 0.66 25.48
C THR A 67 12.67 -0.18 24.66
N LEU A 68 11.62 0.46 24.12
CA LEU A 68 10.59 -0.23 23.33
C LEU A 68 10.53 0.36 21.93
N VAL A 69 10.29 -0.48 20.94
CA VAL A 69 9.97 -0.02 19.58
C VAL A 69 8.59 0.64 19.60
N PRO A 70 8.36 1.72 18.84
CA PRO A 70 7.03 2.27 18.65
C PRO A 70 6.04 1.21 18.13
N PRO A 71 4.75 1.34 18.47
CA PRO A 71 3.72 0.40 18.04
C PRO A 71 3.55 0.44 16.52
N PHE A 72 3.26 -0.71 15.92
CA PHE A 72 3.22 -0.88 14.46
C PHE A 72 2.32 0.12 13.71
N PRO A 73 1.11 0.48 14.18
CA PRO A 73 0.26 1.47 13.50
C PRO A 73 0.91 2.85 13.33
N SER A 74 1.78 3.25 14.27
CA SER A 74 2.48 4.53 14.17
C SER A 74 3.49 4.59 13.01
N LEU A 75 4.01 3.42 12.62
CA LEU A 75 4.95 3.25 11.50
C LEU A 75 4.24 3.12 10.14
N LEU A 76 2.91 2.94 10.15
CA LEU A 76 2.12 2.76 8.92
C LEU A 76 1.61 4.06 8.31
N TYR A 77 1.71 5.20 9.00
CA TYR A 77 1.15 6.47 8.53
C TYR A 77 1.72 6.89 7.16
N GLY A 78 3.04 6.82 6.98
CA GLY A 78 3.70 7.12 5.70
C GLY A 78 3.23 6.23 4.55
N PRO A 79 3.32 4.88 4.69
CA PRO A 79 2.81 3.95 3.68
C PRO A 79 1.33 4.16 3.33
N LEU A 80 0.46 4.39 4.33
CA LEU A 80 -0.98 4.59 4.14
C LEU A 80 -1.27 5.84 3.30
N LEU A 81 -0.51 6.92 3.46
CA LEU A 81 -0.64 8.12 2.64
C LEU A 81 -0.33 7.85 1.16
N CYS A 82 0.67 7.03 0.85
CA CYS A 82 0.97 6.64 -0.53
C CYS A 82 -0.20 5.88 -1.16
N PHE A 83 -0.77 4.92 -0.42
CA PHE A 83 -1.93 4.17 -0.91
C PHE A 83 -3.19 5.04 -1.04
N LEU A 84 -3.39 6.01 -0.14
CA LEU A 84 -4.49 6.96 -0.25
C LEU A 84 -4.33 7.87 -1.49
N ALA A 85 -3.11 8.36 -1.75
CA ALA A 85 -2.82 9.13 -2.95
C ALA A 85 -3.07 8.31 -4.24
N LEU A 86 -2.72 7.02 -4.23
CA LEU A 86 -3.04 6.10 -5.33
C LEU A 86 -4.54 5.85 -5.48
N ALA A 87 -5.27 5.68 -4.37
CA ALA A 87 -6.72 5.51 -4.41
C ALA A 87 -7.42 6.75 -4.99
N LEU A 88 -6.98 7.96 -4.61
CA LEU A 88 -7.50 9.21 -5.14
C LEU A 88 -7.17 9.39 -6.62
N SER A 89 -5.96 9.02 -7.06
CA SER A 89 -5.61 9.10 -8.48
C SER A 89 -6.41 8.10 -9.33
N LEU A 90 -6.65 6.88 -8.84
CA LEU A 90 -7.54 5.90 -9.49
C LEU A 90 -8.99 6.40 -9.55
N ALA A 91 -9.48 7.05 -8.50
CA ALA A 91 -10.80 7.68 -8.51
C ALA A 91 -10.88 8.80 -9.56
N GLY A 92 -9.83 9.62 -9.67
CA GLY A 92 -9.71 10.65 -10.70
C GLY A 92 -9.72 10.07 -12.13
N VAL A 93 -9.03 8.95 -12.36
CA VAL A 93 -9.03 8.23 -13.63
C VAL A 93 -10.44 7.70 -13.95
N ALA A 94 -11.16 7.16 -12.97
CA ALA A 94 -12.55 6.72 -13.16
C ALA A 94 -13.47 7.87 -13.61
N VAL A 95 -13.32 9.05 -12.99
CA VAL A 95 -14.06 10.27 -13.37
C VAL A 95 -13.65 10.73 -14.78
N TYR A 96 -12.36 10.69 -15.12
CA TYR A 96 -11.88 11.04 -16.45
C TYR A 96 -12.49 10.15 -17.53
N HIS A 97 -12.54 8.82 -17.32
CA HIS A 97 -13.21 7.91 -18.26
C HIS A 97 -14.70 8.24 -18.43
N PHE A 98 -15.38 8.60 -17.35
CA PHE A 98 -16.78 9.01 -17.39
C PHE A 98 -16.97 10.27 -18.23
N LEU A 99 -16.11 11.28 -18.04
CA LEU A 99 -16.16 12.54 -18.78
C LEU A 99 -15.81 12.37 -20.27
N CYS A 100 -14.76 11.60 -20.60
CA CYS A 100 -14.41 11.28 -21.99
C CYS A 100 -15.55 10.57 -22.71
N HIS A 101 -16.24 9.66 -22.02
CA HIS A 101 -17.41 8.99 -22.58
C HIS A 101 -18.59 9.95 -22.82
N TYR A 102 -18.73 11.00 -22.01
CA TYR A 102 -19.75 12.05 -22.14
C TYR A 102 -19.44 13.05 -23.27
N GLN A 103 -18.18 13.47 -23.40
CA GLN A 103 -17.73 14.45 -24.40
C GLN A 103 -17.69 13.88 -25.83
N GLY A 104 -17.59 12.56 -25.99
CA GLY A 104 -17.47 11.88 -27.28
C GLY A 104 -18.74 11.80 -28.16
N GLY A 105 -19.73 12.69 -27.99
CA GLY A 105 -20.84 13.07 -28.90
C GLY A 105 -21.74 11.97 -29.51
N ARG A 106 -21.18 10.89 -30.06
CA ARG A 106 -21.85 9.72 -30.63
C ARG A 106 -22.34 8.71 -29.59
N SER A 107 -21.89 8.80 -28.34
CA SER A 107 -22.32 7.90 -27.26
C SER A 107 -23.76 8.19 -26.82
N ILE A 108 -24.19 9.45 -26.77
CA ILE A 108 -25.56 9.84 -26.34
C ILE A 108 -26.64 9.18 -27.21
N TYR A 109 -26.43 9.11 -28.52
CA TYR A 109 -27.36 8.42 -29.43
C TYR A 109 -27.26 6.89 -29.38
N ARG A 110 -26.08 6.34 -29.06
CA ARG A 110 -25.88 4.88 -28.87
C ARG A 110 -26.39 4.38 -27.51
N MET A 111 -26.44 5.26 -26.51
CA MET A 111 -26.96 4.97 -25.16
C MET A 111 -28.49 4.95 -25.11
N ARG A 112 -29.17 5.71 -25.97
CA ARG A 112 -30.63 5.60 -26.15
C ARG A 112 -31.06 4.27 -26.78
N LEU A 113 -30.12 3.53 -27.38
CA LEU A 113 -30.37 2.25 -28.06
C LEU A 113 -29.89 1.02 -27.26
N LEU A 114 -29.11 1.22 -26.19
CA LEU A 114 -28.69 0.13 -25.31
C LEU A 114 -29.88 -0.25 -24.41
N PRO A 115 -30.34 -1.51 -24.42
CA PRO A 115 -31.57 -1.93 -23.75
C PRO A 115 -31.52 -1.87 -22.20
N GLN A 116 -30.38 -1.49 -21.60
CA GLN A 116 -30.16 -1.52 -20.15
C GLN A 116 -29.39 -0.27 -19.66
N PHE A 117 -30.06 0.56 -18.84
CA PHE A 117 -29.55 1.83 -18.31
C PHE A 117 -28.25 1.74 -17.47
N GLY A 118 -27.80 0.54 -17.10
CA GLY A 118 -26.63 0.32 -16.23
C GLY A 118 -25.33 -0.11 -16.93
N GLU A 119 -25.34 -0.34 -18.24
CA GLU A 119 -24.19 -0.92 -18.93
C GLU A 119 -23.01 0.06 -19.04
N LEU A 120 -23.30 1.36 -19.08
CA LEU A 120 -22.31 2.43 -19.02
C LEU A 120 -21.56 2.43 -17.68
N TRP A 121 -22.31 2.44 -16.58
CA TRP A 121 -21.76 2.39 -15.23
C TRP A 121 -20.90 1.15 -15.05
N ARG A 122 -21.38 0.00 -15.54
CA ARG A 122 -20.65 -1.26 -15.47
C ARG A 122 -19.34 -1.24 -16.27
N ARG A 123 -19.31 -0.66 -17.46
CA ARG A 123 -18.08 -0.56 -18.28
C ARG A 123 -17.09 0.49 -17.74
N CYS A 124 -17.57 1.68 -17.38
CA CYS A 124 -16.73 2.76 -16.85
C CYS A 124 -16.20 2.48 -15.44
N LEU A 125 -16.96 1.78 -14.59
CA LEU A 125 -16.52 1.46 -13.24
C LEU A 125 -15.79 0.11 -13.14
N SER A 126 -16.01 -0.86 -14.03
CA SER A 126 -15.40 -2.18 -13.87
C SER A 126 -13.87 -2.15 -13.90
N ALA A 127 -13.27 -1.41 -14.83
CA ALA A 127 -11.82 -1.27 -14.92
C ALA A 127 -11.20 -0.58 -13.67
N PRO A 128 -11.69 0.61 -13.23
CA PRO A 128 -11.16 1.24 -12.01
C PRO A 128 -11.55 0.49 -10.73
N ALA A 129 -12.70 -0.19 -10.67
CA ALA A 129 -13.06 -1.02 -9.52
C ALA A 129 -12.12 -2.23 -9.40
N LEU A 130 -11.79 -2.90 -10.51
CA LEU A 130 -10.78 -3.97 -10.51
C LEU A 130 -9.41 -3.44 -10.10
N ALA A 131 -9.00 -2.27 -10.60
CA ALA A 131 -7.74 -1.64 -10.20
C ALA A 131 -7.71 -1.30 -8.70
N LEU A 132 -8.83 -0.85 -8.14
CA LEU A 132 -8.97 -0.51 -6.72
C LEU A 132 -8.96 -1.76 -5.83
N LEU A 133 -9.60 -2.86 -6.27
CA LEU A 133 -9.53 -4.16 -5.59
C LEU A 133 -8.10 -4.72 -5.60
N LEU A 134 -7.41 -4.66 -6.75
CA LEU A 134 -6.00 -5.08 -6.85
C LEU A 134 -5.10 -4.19 -6.00
N GLY A 135 -5.35 -2.89 -5.99
CA GLY A 135 -4.66 -1.93 -5.13
C GLY A 135 -4.83 -2.27 -3.66
N ALA A 136 -6.07 -2.48 -3.19
CA ALA A 136 -6.35 -2.86 -1.81
C ALA A 136 -5.71 -4.20 -1.41
N ALA A 137 -5.73 -5.20 -2.29
CA ALA A 137 -5.06 -6.48 -2.06
C ALA A 137 -3.53 -6.30 -1.95
N LEU A 138 -2.94 -5.47 -2.80
CA LEU A 138 -1.52 -5.14 -2.75
C LEU A 138 -1.17 -4.38 -1.46
N THR A 139 -2.01 -3.43 -1.04
CA THR A 139 -1.85 -2.72 0.23
C THR A 139 -1.88 -3.68 1.42
N ALA A 140 -2.84 -4.60 1.46
CA ALA A 140 -2.92 -5.62 2.50
C ALA A 140 -1.67 -6.51 2.52
N ALA A 141 -1.18 -6.94 1.36
CA ALA A 141 0.04 -7.73 1.24
C ALA A 141 1.28 -6.98 1.73
N VAL A 142 1.42 -5.69 1.39
CA VAL A 142 2.51 -4.84 1.87
C VAL A 142 2.44 -4.64 3.39
N ILE A 143 1.25 -4.37 3.94
CA ILE A 143 1.07 -4.23 5.39
C ILE A 143 1.45 -5.53 6.11
N LEU A 144 1.02 -6.68 5.58
CA LEU A 144 1.36 -7.98 6.16
C LEU A 144 2.86 -8.26 6.09
N LEU A 145 3.52 -7.95 4.97
CA LEU A 145 4.97 -8.05 4.84
C LEU A 145 5.69 -7.15 5.87
N CYS A 146 5.26 -5.89 6.00
CA CYS A 146 5.79 -4.97 7.01
C CYS A 146 5.59 -5.49 8.43
N ALA A 147 4.44 -6.09 8.74
CA ALA A 147 4.14 -6.67 10.04
C ALA A 147 5.06 -7.87 10.36
N LEU A 148 5.29 -8.75 9.38
CA LEU A 148 6.22 -9.87 9.52
C LEU A 148 7.66 -9.36 9.71
N CYS A 149 8.09 -8.37 8.93
CA CYS A 149 9.40 -7.76 9.10
C CYS A 149 9.55 -7.11 10.48
N TYR A 150 8.55 -6.35 10.93
CA TYR A 150 8.52 -5.74 12.25
C TYR A 150 8.66 -6.79 13.36
N TYR A 151 7.92 -7.89 13.28
CA TYR A 151 7.95 -8.94 14.29
C TYR A 151 9.29 -9.70 14.30
N HIS A 152 9.77 -10.16 13.15
CA HIS A 152 10.97 -10.99 13.07
C HIS A 152 12.29 -10.23 13.23
N LEU A 153 12.33 -8.93 12.88
CA LEU A 153 13.55 -8.11 12.98
C LEU A 153 13.69 -7.43 14.36
N THR A 154 12.61 -7.37 15.15
CA THR A 154 12.63 -6.78 16.48
C THR A 154 13.11 -7.82 17.51
N PRO A 155 14.16 -7.53 18.29
CA PRO A 155 14.67 -8.45 19.29
C PRO A 155 13.64 -8.68 20.43
N ALA A 156 13.68 -9.88 21.03
CA ALA A 156 12.80 -10.26 22.12
C ALA A 156 12.99 -9.35 23.35
N GLY A 157 11.88 -8.91 23.95
CA GLY A 157 11.88 -8.01 25.11
C GLY A 157 11.78 -6.51 24.79
N HIS A 158 11.88 -6.12 23.51
CA HIS A 158 11.78 -4.72 23.05
C HIS A 158 10.47 -4.43 22.28
N LEU A 159 9.58 -5.41 22.22
CA LEU A 159 8.21 -5.24 21.72
C LEU A 159 7.34 -4.57 22.80
N PRO A 160 6.53 -3.56 22.43
CA PRO A 160 5.58 -2.99 23.36
C PRO A 160 4.48 -4.01 23.73
N PRO A 161 3.80 -3.85 24.88
CA PRO A 161 2.76 -4.78 25.33
C PRO A 161 1.59 -4.90 24.35
N GLU A 162 1.30 -3.83 23.59
CA GLU A 162 0.31 -3.83 22.50
C GLU A 162 0.98 -3.46 21.17
N PRO A 163 1.68 -4.41 20.51
CA PRO A 163 2.44 -4.11 19.29
C PRO A 163 1.57 -3.74 18.10
N TRP A 164 0.33 -4.25 18.06
CA TRP A 164 -0.57 -4.12 16.92
C TRP A 164 -1.60 -2.99 17.07
N GLY A 165 -1.76 -2.41 18.28
CA GLY A 165 -2.69 -1.30 18.53
C GLY A 165 -4.12 -1.52 18.01
N GLY A 166 -4.67 -2.72 18.20
CA GLY A 166 -6.04 -3.07 17.77
C GLY A 166 -6.17 -3.56 16.33
N LEU A 167 -5.09 -3.64 15.54
CA LEU A 167 -5.14 -4.27 14.22
C LEU A 167 -5.39 -5.79 14.32
N PRO A 168 -6.08 -6.41 13.34
CA PRO A 168 -6.32 -7.86 13.30
C PRO A 168 -5.06 -8.67 12.91
N LEU A 169 -3.92 -8.33 13.52
CA LEU A 169 -2.60 -8.91 13.32
C LEU A 169 -2.10 -9.65 14.58
N GLY A 170 -2.94 -9.79 15.61
CA GLY A 170 -2.60 -10.48 16.86
C GLY A 170 -2.11 -11.92 16.69
N TRP A 171 -2.47 -12.56 15.58
CA TRP A 171 -2.02 -13.91 15.23
C TRP A 171 -0.53 -13.99 14.82
N ILE A 172 0.12 -12.86 14.47
CA ILE A 172 1.53 -12.82 14.03
C ILE A 172 2.52 -13.01 15.20
N GLY A 173 2.07 -12.98 16.46
CA GLY A 173 2.92 -13.13 17.65
C GLY A 173 2.35 -13.96 18.80
N GLY A 174 1.31 -14.76 18.55
CA GLY A 174 0.50 -15.43 19.58
C GLY A 174 1.18 -16.51 20.44
N ASN A 175 2.51 -16.65 20.43
CA ASN A 175 3.23 -17.76 21.10
C ASN A 175 4.28 -17.30 22.14
N HIS A 176 4.18 -16.09 22.68
CA HIS A 176 5.03 -15.63 23.79
C HIS A 176 4.21 -15.25 25.03
N ALA A 177 3.34 -16.16 25.45
CA ALA A 177 2.80 -16.22 26.81
C ALA A 177 3.45 -17.37 27.57
#